data_AF-A0A5C8C367-F1
#
_entry.id   AF-A0A5C8C367-F1
#
_cell.length_a   1.000
_cell.length_b   1.000
_cell.length_c   1.000
_cell.angle_alpha   90.00
_cell.angle_beta   90.00
_cell.angle_gamma   90.00
#
_symmetry.space_group_name_H-M   'P 1'
#
loop_
_entity.id
_entity.type
_entity.pdbx_description
1 polymer ?
#
loop_
_entity_poly.entity_id
_entity_poly.type
_entity_poly.pdbx_seq_one_letter_code
_entity_poly.pdbx_strand_id
1 'polypeptide(L)'
;MKLAFWKKKKSTDSVVEDNLVVSIKSLQYDDVGLIYPYQQNAKNDADFYWESLEEEDIAYLLDNQYVLPWEELFQLQQDPEHSNVLNLLNLPSSTNLHPVIRSEGGLSDPDFKIILDGWCDQNRIKSKGLIKRIGAVLNVDGQEYLLDEATWKLIEKVKEFARISNKDNKLNQKYWAQIRSLANRSQANLDEFLRKTVVLAPEKLQLNLRKNLISQESVVEVQPSFEEAPSNWLQTFDHYNQVQDQYSISLPDGGVAHVVIDPQVKNVLSEIKKMPNRRVSGERAQIFLHNPFAQLGDDATQVISPEGFEKSKQDAEIYSYSLQI
;
A
#
# COMPACT_ATOMS: atom_id res chain seq x y z
N MET A 1 19.22 11.29 18.90
CA MET A 1 20.60 11.59 19.37
C MET A 1 21.41 11.86 18.11
N LYS A 2 22.00 13.05 17.96
CA LYS A 2 22.57 13.53 16.68
C LYS A 2 23.90 12.85 16.35
N LEU A 3 23.99 12.19 15.19
CA LEU A 3 25.25 11.65 14.65
C LEU A 3 26.23 12.80 14.38
N ALA A 4 27.37 12.78 15.08
CA ALA A 4 28.38 13.83 15.05
C ALA A 4 29.46 13.53 14.00
N PHE A 5 29.59 14.45 13.06
CA PHE A 5 30.62 14.52 12.03
C PHE A 5 32.05 14.47 12.62
N TRP A 6 32.85 13.50 12.21
CA TRP A 6 34.29 13.44 12.51
C TRP A 6 35.11 14.16 11.42
N LYS A 7 35.69 15.31 11.77
CA LYS A 7 36.78 15.96 11.02
C LYS A 7 38.08 15.19 11.23
N LYS A 8 38.58 14.52 10.19
CA LYS A 8 39.90 13.87 10.20
C LYS A 8 41.02 14.91 10.08
N LYS A 9 41.98 14.88 11.01
CA LYS A 9 43.25 15.64 10.95
C LYS A 9 44.11 15.13 9.78
N LYS A 10 44.68 16.07 9.02
CA LYS A 10 45.69 15.83 7.97
C LYS A 10 46.96 15.25 8.62
N SER A 11 47.29 14.01 8.30
CA SER A 11 48.64 13.46 8.42
C SER A 11 49.06 13.11 6.99
N THR A 12 50.09 13.81 6.55
CA THR A 12 50.78 13.60 5.28
C THR A 12 51.74 12.44 5.50
N ASP A 13 51.43 11.28 4.93
CA ASP A 13 52.42 10.28 4.55
C ASP A 13 51.97 9.64 3.24
N SER A 14 52.88 9.70 2.27
CA SER A 14 52.74 9.18 0.92
C SER A 14 52.73 7.66 0.93
N VAL A 15 51.64 7.05 0.46
CA VAL A 15 51.61 5.64 0.05
C VAL A 15 51.17 5.60 -1.41
N VAL A 16 52.02 4.98 -2.21
CA VAL A 16 51.84 4.68 -3.63
C VAL A 16 50.92 3.45 -3.77
N GLU A 17 50.14 3.42 -4.85
CA GLU A 17 49.43 2.26 -5.43
C GLU A 17 48.25 1.68 -4.64
N ASP A 18 47.04 1.80 -5.19
CA ASP A 18 46.55 0.75 -6.09
C ASP A 18 45.39 1.29 -6.95
N ASN A 19 45.33 0.86 -8.21
CA ASN A 19 44.20 1.16 -9.08
C ASN A 19 42.94 0.50 -8.50
N LEU A 20 42.14 1.27 -7.77
CA LEU A 20 40.77 0.93 -7.40
C LEU A 20 39.91 0.87 -8.68
N VAL A 21 40.03 -0.23 -9.41
CA VAL A 21 38.89 -0.72 -10.18
C VAL A 21 37.83 -1.01 -9.14
N VAL A 22 36.87 -0.10 -8.98
CA VAL A 22 35.66 -0.33 -8.20
C VAL A 22 35.02 -1.57 -8.79
N SER A 23 35.26 -2.72 -8.18
CA SER A 23 34.50 -3.92 -8.44
C SER A 23 33.10 -3.60 -7.94
N ILE A 24 32.25 -3.11 -8.85
CA ILE A 24 30.83 -2.99 -8.62
C ILE A 24 30.37 -4.43 -8.34
N LYS A 25 30.25 -4.80 -7.06
CA LYS A 25 29.65 -6.07 -6.67
C LYS A 25 28.27 -6.08 -7.31
N SER A 26 28.00 -7.06 -8.16
CA SER A 26 26.66 -7.30 -8.70
C SER A 26 25.69 -7.47 -7.52
N LEU A 27 24.55 -6.79 -7.59
CA LEU A 27 23.47 -6.95 -6.61
C LEU A 27 23.10 -8.44 -6.50
N GLN A 28 23.01 -8.95 -5.27
CA GLN A 28 22.53 -10.30 -5.01
C GLN A 28 21.13 -10.21 -4.41
N TYR A 29 20.24 -11.11 -4.81
CA TYR A 29 18.85 -11.10 -4.39
C TYR A 29 18.19 -12.46 -4.66
N ASP A 30 17.11 -12.74 -3.95
CA ASP A 30 16.27 -13.92 -4.15
C ASP A 30 14.77 -13.56 -4.00
N ASP A 31 13.92 -14.57 -3.80
CA ASP A 31 12.49 -14.36 -3.60
C ASP A 31 12.14 -13.65 -2.27
N VAL A 32 13.06 -13.66 -1.28
CA VAL A 32 12.86 -13.08 0.06
C VAL A 32 13.33 -11.63 0.08
N GLY A 33 14.49 -11.33 -0.48
CA GLY A 33 15.04 -9.98 -0.36
C GLY A 33 16.36 -9.74 -1.10
N LEU A 34 16.95 -8.58 -0.77
CA LEU A 34 18.32 -8.25 -1.16
C LEU A 34 19.31 -8.95 -0.24
N ILE A 35 20.39 -9.43 -0.83
CA ILE A 35 21.43 -10.20 -0.15
C ILE A 35 22.74 -9.42 -0.20
N TYR A 36 23.40 -9.31 0.94
CA TYR A 36 24.73 -8.70 1.04
C TYR A 36 25.68 -9.58 1.86
N PRO A 37 26.89 -9.87 1.37
CA PRO A 37 27.82 -10.72 2.10
C PRO A 37 28.28 -10.02 3.39
N TYR A 38 28.14 -10.70 4.52
CA TYR A 38 28.63 -10.21 5.81
C TYR A 38 30.15 -10.08 5.78
N GLN A 39 30.65 -8.99 6.36
CA GLN A 39 32.08 -8.81 6.62
C GLN A 39 32.26 -8.52 8.11
N GLN A 40 33.11 -9.31 8.78
CA GLN A 40 33.39 -9.15 10.21
C GLN A 40 33.89 -7.76 10.60
N ASN A 41 34.53 -7.06 9.66
CA ASN A 41 34.88 -5.66 9.83
C ASN A 41 34.40 -4.90 8.60
N ALA A 42 33.48 -3.95 8.77
CA ALA A 42 33.03 -3.07 7.71
C ALA A 42 34.20 -2.26 7.12
N LYS A 43 34.30 -2.21 5.79
CA LYS A 43 35.40 -1.58 5.06
C LYS A 43 34.95 -0.39 4.22
N ASN A 44 33.73 -0.41 3.74
CA ASN A 44 33.15 0.62 2.89
C ASN A 44 31.79 1.08 3.45
N ASP A 45 31.29 2.20 2.93
CA ASP A 45 30.04 2.82 3.40
C ASP A 45 28.84 1.87 3.28
N ALA A 46 28.81 0.99 2.26
CA ALA A 46 27.75 0.00 2.14
C ALA A 46 27.85 -1.07 3.23
N ASP A 47 29.05 -1.55 3.59
CA ASP A 47 29.21 -2.50 4.70
C ASP A 47 28.65 -1.91 6.02
N PHE A 48 28.97 -0.64 6.31
CA PHE A 48 28.44 0.05 7.50
C PHE A 48 26.93 0.24 7.44
N TYR A 49 26.37 0.51 6.27
CA TYR A 49 24.93 0.69 6.12
C TYR A 49 24.18 -0.63 6.31
N TRP A 50 24.71 -1.75 5.81
CA TRP A 50 24.12 -3.06 6.05
C TRP A 50 24.20 -3.49 7.52
N GLU A 51 25.28 -3.14 8.21
CA GLU A 51 25.40 -3.31 9.67
C GLU A 51 24.36 -2.47 10.42
N SER A 52 24.17 -1.19 10.07
CA SER A 52 23.13 -0.36 10.72
C SER A 52 21.71 -0.86 10.46
N LEU A 53 21.42 -1.37 9.25
CA LEU A 53 20.11 -1.96 8.96
C LEU A 53 19.84 -3.21 9.81
N GLU A 54 20.88 -3.98 10.15
CA GLU A 54 20.75 -5.12 11.05
C GLU A 54 20.61 -4.69 12.51
N GLU A 55 21.38 -3.69 12.97
CA GLU A 55 21.24 -3.11 14.32
C GLU A 55 19.85 -2.49 14.56
N GLU A 56 19.18 -2.03 13.50
CA GLU A 56 17.83 -1.47 13.51
C GLU A 56 16.72 -2.54 13.32
N ASP A 57 17.06 -3.83 13.27
CA ASP A 57 16.14 -4.96 13.02
C ASP A 57 15.41 -4.89 11.66
N ILE A 58 15.93 -4.11 10.70
CA ILE A 58 15.38 -3.94 9.34
C ILE A 58 15.91 -5.03 8.39
N ALA A 59 17.19 -5.40 8.54
CA ALA A 59 17.81 -6.53 7.85
C ALA A 59 18.17 -7.64 8.85
N TYR A 60 18.30 -8.87 8.35
CA TYR A 60 18.64 -10.03 9.18
C TYR A 60 19.98 -10.62 8.78
N LEU A 61 20.81 -11.00 9.75
CA LEU A 61 22.04 -11.75 9.51
C LEU A 61 21.76 -13.26 9.55
N LEU A 62 21.90 -13.94 8.42
CA LEU A 62 21.74 -15.40 8.29
C LEU A 62 22.90 -15.98 7.47
N ASP A 63 23.54 -17.05 7.96
CA ASP A 63 24.61 -17.77 7.25
C ASP A 63 25.73 -16.87 6.66
N ASN A 64 26.17 -15.88 7.45
CA ASN A 64 27.15 -14.85 7.05
C ASN A 64 26.68 -14.00 5.84
N GLN A 65 25.39 -13.74 5.73
CA GLN A 65 24.81 -12.82 4.75
C GLN A 65 23.74 -11.97 5.43
N TYR A 66 23.75 -10.67 5.14
CA TYR A 66 22.62 -9.83 5.45
C TYR A 66 21.51 -10.08 4.42
N VAL A 67 20.28 -10.13 4.88
CA VAL A 67 19.06 -10.24 4.09
C VAL A 67 18.17 -9.06 4.45
N LEU A 68 17.94 -8.16 3.49
CA LEU A 68 16.95 -7.10 3.60
C LEU A 68 15.67 -7.56 2.88
N PRO A 69 14.59 -7.90 3.60
CA PRO A 69 13.34 -8.32 2.99
C PRO A 69 12.78 -7.29 2.01
N TRP A 70 12.07 -7.75 0.98
CA TRP A 70 11.46 -6.84 0.01
C TRP A 70 10.48 -5.85 0.65
N GLU A 71 9.66 -6.29 1.61
CA GLU A 71 8.76 -5.37 2.32
C GLU A 71 9.51 -4.24 2.99
N GLU A 72 10.61 -4.54 3.69
CA GLU A 72 11.42 -3.57 4.41
C GLU A 72 12.16 -2.63 3.45
N LEU A 73 12.66 -3.14 2.33
CA LEU A 73 13.23 -2.29 1.27
C LEU A 73 12.23 -1.23 0.80
N PHE A 74 10.96 -1.61 0.59
CA PHE A 74 9.94 -0.67 0.13
C PHE A 74 9.57 0.35 1.21
N GLN A 75 9.60 -0.02 2.50
CA GLN A 75 9.43 0.96 3.59
C GLN A 75 10.61 1.93 3.63
N LEU A 76 11.85 1.44 3.55
CA LEU A 76 13.06 2.26 3.50
C LEU A 76 13.04 3.28 2.36
N GLN A 77 12.49 2.91 1.19
CA GLN A 77 12.35 3.81 0.05
C GLN A 77 11.39 4.98 0.30
N GLN A 78 10.44 4.83 1.22
CA GLN A 78 9.50 5.88 1.60
C GLN A 78 9.99 6.71 2.79
N ASP A 79 11.05 6.25 3.48
CA ASP A 79 11.60 6.93 4.63
C ASP A 79 12.53 8.10 4.21
N PRO A 80 12.18 9.36 4.55
CA PRO A 80 13.04 10.50 4.27
C PRO A 80 14.43 10.41 4.92
N GLU A 81 14.57 9.69 6.04
CA GLU A 81 15.85 9.56 6.76
C GLU A 81 16.87 8.73 5.97
N HIS A 82 16.41 7.74 5.20
CA HIS A 82 17.27 6.85 4.42
C HIS A 82 17.55 7.35 3.00
N SER A 83 16.84 8.39 2.53
CA SER A 83 16.90 8.84 1.12
C SER A 83 18.31 9.14 0.59
N ASN A 84 19.24 9.58 1.44
CA ASN A 84 20.62 9.91 1.05
C ASN A 84 21.59 8.72 1.04
N VAL A 85 21.17 7.55 1.55
CA VAL A 85 22.02 6.35 1.72
C VAL A 85 21.52 5.14 0.95
N LEU A 86 20.30 5.18 0.40
CA LEU A 86 19.73 4.09 -0.42
C LEU A 86 20.58 3.75 -1.66
N ASN A 87 21.35 4.69 -2.19
CA ASN A 87 22.28 4.41 -3.30
C ASN A 87 23.36 3.39 -2.94
N LEU A 88 23.69 3.21 -1.65
CA LEU A 88 24.65 2.21 -1.16
C LEU A 88 24.13 0.77 -1.34
N LEU A 89 22.82 0.58 -1.52
CA LEU A 89 22.22 -0.73 -1.81
C LEU A 89 22.40 -1.17 -3.27
N ASN A 90 22.92 -0.30 -4.15
CA ASN A 90 23.13 -0.60 -5.57
C ASN A 90 21.88 -1.14 -6.30
N LEU A 91 20.71 -0.53 -6.00
CA LEU A 91 19.43 -0.96 -6.56
C LEU A 91 19.39 -0.78 -8.10
N PRO A 92 18.73 -1.70 -8.84
CA PRO A 92 18.52 -1.52 -10.27
C PRO A 92 17.57 -0.36 -10.55
N SER A 93 17.63 0.18 -11.77
CA SER A 93 16.68 1.22 -12.21
C SER A 93 15.24 0.69 -12.25
N SER A 94 14.25 1.58 -12.09
CA SER A 94 12.83 1.23 -12.22
C SER A 94 12.47 0.76 -13.64
N THR A 95 11.49 -0.13 -13.75
CA THR A 95 10.94 -0.56 -15.04
C THR A 95 9.74 0.30 -15.48
N ASN A 96 9.51 0.39 -16.79
CA ASN A 96 8.26 0.92 -17.39
C ASN A 96 7.33 -0.22 -17.87
N LEU A 97 7.57 -1.45 -17.41
CA LEU A 97 6.76 -2.60 -17.74
C LEU A 97 5.65 -2.79 -16.70
N HIS A 98 4.45 -3.03 -17.19
CA HIS A 98 3.27 -3.28 -16.38
C HIS A 98 2.82 -4.74 -16.49
N PRO A 99 2.35 -5.36 -15.41
CA PRO A 99 1.81 -6.72 -15.45
C PRO A 99 0.61 -6.84 -16.37
N VAL A 100 0.53 -7.92 -17.14
CA VAL A 100 -0.68 -8.32 -17.87
C VAL A 100 -1.37 -9.40 -17.04
N ILE A 101 -2.59 -9.13 -16.59
CA ILE A 101 -3.34 -10.02 -15.70
C ILE A 101 -4.58 -10.53 -16.43
N ARG A 102 -4.71 -11.86 -16.50
CA ARG A 102 -5.85 -12.55 -17.10
C ARG A 102 -6.61 -13.38 -16.07
N SER A 103 -7.83 -13.72 -16.40
CA SER A 103 -8.70 -14.61 -15.65
C SER A 103 -9.05 -15.87 -16.44
N GLU A 104 -9.39 -16.93 -15.72
CA GLU A 104 -10.03 -18.14 -16.24
C GLU A 104 -11.17 -18.54 -15.30
N GLY A 105 -12.33 -18.88 -15.87
CA GLY A 105 -13.55 -19.13 -15.09
C GLY A 105 -14.26 -17.83 -14.67
N GLY A 106 -15.48 -17.98 -14.14
CA GLY A 106 -16.25 -16.91 -13.53
C GLY A 106 -15.90 -16.72 -12.06
N LEU A 107 -16.18 -15.53 -11.51
CA LEU A 107 -15.83 -15.18 -10.13
C LEU A 107 -16.47 -16.12 -9.08
N SER A 108 -17.63 -16.70 -9.40
CA SER A 108 -18.32 -17.65 -8.53
C SER A 108 -17.85 -19.10 -8.69
N ASP A 109 -16.98 -19.37 -9.67
CA ASP A 109 -16.53 -20.72 -9.98
C ASP A 109 -15.42 -21.16 -9.00
N PRO A 110 -15.45 -22.40 -8.48
CA PRO A 110 -14.40 -22.91 -7.59
C PRO A 110 -13.02 -23.01 -8.23
N ASP A 111 -12.97 -23.12 -9.57
CA ASP A 111 -11.75 -23.18 -10.36
C ASP A 111 -11.32 -21.81 -10.92
N PHE A 112 -11.92 -20.71 -10.46
CA PHE A 112 -11.53 -19.35 -10.83
C PHE A 112 -10.04 -19.11 -10.60
N LYS A 113 -9.37 -18.58 -11.62
CA LYS A 113 -7.95 -18.24 -11.60
C LYS A 113 -7.73 -16.81 -12.02
N ILE A 114 -6.71 -16.22 -11.42
CA ILE A 114 -6.09 -14.98 -11.88
C ILE A 114 -4.62 -15.31 -12.15
N ILE A 115 -4.12 -14.92 -13.31
CA ILE A 115 -2.82 -15.36 -13.83
C ILE A 115 -2.05 -14.14 -14.32
N LEU A 116 -0.76 -14.09 -13.99
CA LEU A 116 0.21 -13.20 -14.63
C LEU A 116 0.52 -13.76 -16.03
N ASP A 117 -0.06 -13.15 -17.06
CA ASP A 117 0.06 -13.57 -18.46
C ASP A 117 1.30 -12.97 -19.17
N GLY A 118 2.07 -12.14 -18.46
CA GLY A 118 3.28 -11.51 -18.96
C GLY A 118 3.33 -10.03 -18.59
N TRP A 119 4.00 -9.25 -19.42
CA TRP A 119 4.26 -7.83 -19.20
C TRP A 119 3.96 -7.04 -20.46
N CYS A 120 3.58 -5.77 -20.31
CA CYS A 120 3.41 -4.84 -21.43
C CYS A 120 4.09 -3.51 -21.16
N ASP A 121 4.41 -2.77 -22.21
CA ASP A 121 4.90 -1.41 -22.10
C ASP A 121 3.78 -0.40 -21.77
N GLN A 122 4.14 0.88 -21.66
CA GLN A 122 3.21 2.00 -21.46
C GLN A 122 2.11 2.11 -22.54
N ASN A 123 2.34 1.56 -23.75
CA ASN A 123 1.37 1.54 -24.84
C ASN A 123 0.46 0.29 -24.79
N ARG A 124 0.55 -0.51 -23.71
CA ARG A 124 -0.14 -1.79 -23.52
C ARG A 124 0.24 -2.84 -24.56
N ILE A 125 1.39 -2.70 -25.20
CA ILE A 125 1.91 -3.69 -26.14
C ILE A 125 2.61 -4.77 -25.32
N LYS A 126 2.11 -6.01 -25.41
CA LYS A 126 2.66 -7.14 -24.68
C LYS A 126 4.08 -7.46 -25.15
N SER A 127 5.01 -7.58 -24.20
CA SER A 127 6.39 -7.98 -24.45
C SER A 127 6.45 -9.41 -24.98
N LYS A 128 7.25 -9.61 -26.03
CA LYS A 128 7.45 -10.92 -26.68
C LYS A 128 8.63 -11.71 -26.12
N GLY A 129 9.60 -11.02 -25.50
CA GLY A 129 10.78 -11.63 -24.90
C GLY A 129 10.46 -12.38 -23.61
N LEU A 130 11.33 -13.33 -23.25
CA LEU A 130 11.25 -14.01 -21.95
C LEU A 130 11.69 -13.05 -20.85
N ILE A 131 10.74 -12.62 -20.02
CA ILE A 131 11.02 -11.80 -18.84
C ILE A 131 11.04 -12.73 -17.63
N LYS A 132 12.17 -12.80 -16.94
CA LYS A 132 12.30 -13.56 -15.70
C LYS A 132 12.08 -12.61 -14.52
N ARG A 133 11.49 -13.13 -13.45
CA ARG A 133 11.34 -12.42 -12.18
C ARG A 133 11.91 -13.27 -11.06
N ILE A 134 12.64 -12.64 -10.16
CA ILE A 134 13.05 -13.21 -8.87
C ILE A 134 12.79 -12.10 -7.84
N GLY A 135 12.00 -12.39 -6.80
CA GLY A 135 11.65 -11.35 -5.82
C GLY A 135 11.02 -10.11 -6.48
N ALA A 136 11.56 -8.92 -6.17
CA ALA A 136 11.18 -7.65 -6.77
C ALA A 136 12.00 -7.23 -8.01
N VAL A 137 12.83 -8.12 -8.56
CA VAL A 137 13.66 -7.80 -9.73
C VAL A 137 13.15 -8.50 -10.98
N LEU A 138 13.04 -7.74 -12.07
CA LEU A 138 12.83 -8.26 -13.42
C LEU A 138 14.14 -8.32 -14.18
N ASN A 139 14.38 -9.44 -14.86
CA ASN A 139 15.42 -9.54 -15.87
C ASN A 139 14.78 -9.52 -17.27
N VAL A 140 15.09 -8.49 -18.04
CA VAL A 140 14.61 -8.25 -19.40
C VAL A 140 15.83 -8.19 -20.32
N ASP A 141 15.98 -9.18 -21.19
CA ASP A 141 17.10 -9.28 -22.13
C ASP A 141 18.49 -9.10 -21.49
N GLY A 142 18.66 -9.62 -20.25
CA GLY A 142 19.90 -9.54 -19.48
C GLY A 142 20.07 -8.26 -18.65
N GLN A 143 19.15 -7.30 -18.74
CA GLN A 143 19.13 -6.10 -17.91
C GLN A 143 18.18 -6.27 -16.72
N GLU A 144 18.59 -5.78 -15.55
CA GLU A 144 17.83 -5.87 -14.32
C GLU A 144 17.06 -4.59 -14.03
N TYR A 145 15.82 -4.74 -13.60
CA TYR A 145 14.96 -3.64 -13.21
C TYR A 145 14.24 -3.93 -11.90
N LEU A 146 14.15 -2.92 -11.05
CA LEU A 146 13.40 -3.00 -9.79
C LEU A 146 11.92 -2.73 -10.06
N LEU A 147 11.06 -3.58 -9.50
CA LEU A 147 9.62 -3.35 -9.42
C LEU A 147 9.31 -2.36 -8.31
N ASP A 148 8.29 -1.52 -8.51
CA ASP A 148 7.70 -0.80 -7.39
C ASP A 148 6.96 -1.75 -6.43
N GLU A 149 6.70 -1.26 -5.22
CA GLU A 149 6.03 -2.01 -4.16
C GLU A 149 4.67 -2.56 -4.59
N ALA A 150 3.85 -1.74 -5.26
CA ALA A 150 2.51 -2.13 -5.67
C ALA A 150 2.54 -3.31 -6.66
N THR A 151 3.46 -3.25 -7.62
CA THR A 151 3.66 -4.26 -8.67
C THR A 151 4.25 -5.54 -8.10
N TRP A 152 5.18 -5.42 -7.16
CA TRP A 152 5.68 -6.59 -6.43
C TRP A 152 4.55 -7.26 -5.63
N LYS A 153 3.80 -6.49 -4.82
CA LYS A 153 2.65 -6.96 -4.02
C LYS A 153 1.55 -7.59 -4.87
N LEU A 154 1.24 -7.01 -6.03
CA LEU A 154 0.25 -7.55 -6.96
C LEU A 154 0.58 -9.00 -7.33
N ILE A 155 1.83 -9.22 -7.76
CA ILE A 155 2.25 -10.53 -8.25
C ILE A 155 2.35 -11.54 -7.11
N GLU A 156 2.82 -11.13 -5.92
CA GLU A 156 2.80 -12.01 -4.75
C GLU A 156 1.36 -12.37 -4.35
N LYS A 157 0.41 -11.42 -4.41
CA LYS A 157 -1.01 -11.69 -4.16
C LYS A 157 -1.63 -12.64 -5.19
N VAL A 158 -1.25 -12.52 -6.47
CA VAL A 158 -1.67 -13.47 -7.51
C VAL A 158 -1.10 -14.86 -7.25
N LYS A 159 0.18 -14.97 -6.88
CA LYS A 159 0.81 -16.26 -6.51
C LYS A 159 0.14 -16.89 -5.29
N GLU A 160 -0.15 -16.09 -4.27
CA GLU A 160 -0.88 -16.51 -3.07
C GLU A 160 -2.25 -17.09 -3.44
N PHE A 161 -3.04 -16.36 -4.24
CA PHE A 161 -4.35 -16.81 -4.70
C PHE A 161 -4.29 -18.10 -5.54
N ALA A 162 -3.24 -18.27 -6.35
CA ALA A 162 -3.05 -19.46 -7.17
C ALA A 162 -2.77 -20.74 -6.35
N ARG A 163 -2.22 -20.62 -5.14
CA ARG A 163 -1.92 -21.76 -4.24
C ARG A 163 -3.15 -22.27 -3.48
N ILE A 164 -4.22 -21.48 -3.42
CA ILE A 164 -5.41 -21.83 -2.65
C ILE A 164 -6.23 -22.88 -3.40
N SER A 165 -6.60 -23.94 -2.67
CA SER A 165 -7.53 -24.97 -3.10
C SER A 165 -8.92 -24.77 -2.47
N ASN A 166 -9.96 -25.36 -3.06
CA ASN A 166 -11.34 -25.31 -2.54
C ASN A 166 -11.88 -23.88 -2.37
N LYS A 167 -11.74 -23.07 -3.43
CA LYS A 167 -12.22 -21.68 -3.43
C LYS A 167 -13.75 -21.63 -3.45
N ASP A 168 -14.32 -20.65 -2.75
CA ASP A 168 -15.72 -20.29 -2.86
C ASP A 168 -15.87 -18.85 -3.40
N ASN A 169 -17.10 -18.46 -3.72
CA ASN A 169 -17.39 -17.14 -4.26
C ASN A 169 -16.94 -16.00 -3.33
N LYS A 170 -17.06 -16.17 -2.01
CA LYS A 170 -16.70 -15.13 -1.03
C LYS A 170 -15.19 -14.93 -0.99
N LEU A 171 -14.43 -16.03 -1.00
CA LEU A 171 -12.98 -16.03 -1.06
C LEU A 171 -12.47 -15.43 -2.37
N ASN A 172 -13.09 -15.81 -3.49
CA ASN A 172 -12.76 -15.25 -4.80
C ASN A 172 -13.00 -13.73 -4.84
N GLN A 173 -14.14 -13.25 -4.32
CA GLN A 173 -14.42 -11.82 -4.21
C GLN A 173 -13.40 -11.10 -3.33
N LYS A 174 -13.04 -11.68 -2.18
CA LYS A 174 -12.04 -11.09 -1.27
C LYS A 174 -10.68 -10.94 -1.95
N TYR A 175 -10.15 -12.02 -2.55
CA TYR A 175 -8.87 -11.97 -3.24
C TYR A 175 -8.91 -11.08 -4.47
N TRP A 176 -10.01 -11.12 -5.23
CA TRP A 176 -10.16 -10.26 -6.39
C TRP A 176 -10.17 -8.79 -6.00
N ALA A 177 -10.85 -8.38 -4.92
CA ALA A 177 -10.82 -7.00 -4.45
C ALA A 177 -9.39 -6.52 -4.13
N GLN A 178 -8.60 -7.34 -3.44
CA GLN A 178 -7.21 -7.03 -3.11
C GLN A 178 -6.31 -6.96 -4.36
N ILE A 179 -6.42 -7.96 -5.24
CA ILE A 179 -5.67 -8.01 -6.50
C ILE A 179 -6.04 -6.83 -7.39
N ARG A 180 -7.32 -6.48 -7.47
CA ARG A 180 -7.82 -5.38 -8.29
C ARG A 180 -7.26 -4.04 -7.83
N SER A 181 -7.28 -3.76 -6.52
CA SER A 181 -6.69 -2.54 -5.95
C SER A 181 -5.20 -2.43 -6.29
N LEU A 182 -4.45 -3.52 -6.11
CA LEU A 182 -3.03 -3.58 -6.48
C LEU A 182 -2.83 -3.43 -8.00
N ALA A 183 -3.68 -4.06 -8.82
CA ALA A 183 -3.63 -3.97 -10.27
C ALA A 183 -3.83 -2.55 -10.77
N ASN A 184 -4.76 -1.79 -10.18
CA ASN A 184 -4.94 -0.39 -10.50
C ASN A 184 -3.69 0.44 -10.15
N ARG A 185 -3.15 0.27 -8.93
CA ARG A 185 -1.96 0.99 -8.44
C ARG A 185 -0.72 0.70 -9.28
N SER A 186 -0.59 -0.53 -9.78
CA SER A 186 0.49 -0.97 -10.68
C SER A 186 0.26 -0.66 -12.16
N GLN A 187 -0.87 -0.03 -12.51
CA GLN A 187 -1.30 0.22 -13.88
C GLN A 187 -1.33 -1.06 -14.73
N ALA A 188 -1.66 -2.19 -14.11
CA ALA A 188 -1.68 -3.50 -14.76
C ALA A 188 -2.73 -3.56 -15.88
N ASN A 189 -2.41 -4.27 -16.95
CA ASN A 189 -3.33 -4.52 -18.04
C ASN A 189 -4.19 -5.76 -17.73
N LEU A 190 -5.37 -5.51 -17.18
CA LEU A 190 -6.40 -6.52 -16.88
C LEU A 190 -7.11 -6.98 -18.16
N ASP A 191 -7.56 -8.23 -18.26
CA ASP A 191 -8.46 -8.68 -19.33
C ASP A 191 -9.88 -8.06 -19.26
N GLU A 192 -10.74 -8.34 -20.24
CA GLU A 192 -12.08 -7.74 -20.28
C GLU A 192 -12.96 -8.14 -19.09
N PHE A 193 -12.90 -9.40 -18.67
CA PHE A 193 -13.71 -9.91 -17.57
C PHE A 193 -13.32 -9.22 -16.26
N LEU A 194 -12.03 -9.18 -15.93
CA LEU A 194 -11.52 -8.53 -14.73
C LEU A 194 -11.80 -7.02 -14.74
N ARG A 195 -11.63 -6.34 -15.88
CA ARG A 195 -11.96 -4.91 -15.99
C ARG A 195 -13.42 -4.61 -15.64
N LYS A 196 -14.36 -5.45 -16.09
CA LYS A 196 -15.80 -5.27 -15.86
C LYS A 196 -16.27 -5.80 -14.51
N THR A 197 -15.53 -6.71 -13.91
CA THR A 197 -15.86 -7.30 -12.61
C THR A 197 -15.34 -6.39 -11.50
N VAL A 198 -16.17 -5.46 -11.03
CA VAL A 198 -15.77 -4.54 -9.96
C VAL A 198 -16.14 -5.13 -8.61
N VAL A 199 -15.12 -5.50 -7.83
CA VAL A 199 -15.27 -5.87 -6.42
C VAL A 199 -14.34 -4.99 -5.60
N LEU A 200 -14.89 -4.37 -4.56
CA LEU A 200 -14.20 -3.46 -3.65
C LEU A 200 -14.29 -4.04 -2.24
N ALA A 201 -13.19 -4.06 -1.52
CA ALA A 201 -13.14 -4.48 -0.12
C ALA A 201 -12.36 -3.41 0.64
N PRO A 202 -13.02 -2.31 1.07
CA PRO A 202 -12.31 -1.25 1.75
C PRO A 202 -11.77 -1.77 3.08
N GLU A 203 -10.48 -1.59 3.31
CA GLU A 203 -9.81 -1.82 4.60
C GLU A 203 -9.69 -0.51 5.40
N LYS A 204 -9.69 0.63 4.69
CA LYS A 204 -9.64 1.97 5.26
C LYS A 204 -10.85 2.79 4.83
N LEU A 205 -11.37 3.60 5.74
CA LEU A 205 -12.43 4.56 5.52
C LEU A 205 -11.87 5.98 5.57
N GLN A 206 -12.36 6.83 4.66
CA GLN A 206 -12.24 8.27 4.75
C GLN A 206 -13.54 8.84 5.32
N LEU A 207 -13.44 9.65 6.37
CA LEU A 207 -14.61 10.32 6.95
C LEU A 207 -14.68 11.77 6.49
N ASN A 208 -15.33 12.00 5.35
CA ASN A 208 -15.57 13.37 4.90
C ASN A 208 -16.54 14.06 5.86
N LEU A 209 -16.26 15.32 6.21
CA LEU A 209 -17.08 16.08 7.15
C LEU A 209 -17.76 17.23 6.42
N ARG A 210 -18.99 17.54 6.81
CA ARG A 210 -19.68 18.75 6.39
C ARG A 210 -20.25 19.47 7.60
N LYS A 211 -19.73 20.65 7.89
CA LYS A 211 -20.23 21.52 8.96
C LYS A 211 -21.36 22.38 8.44
N ASN A 212 -22.46 22.44 9.19
CA ASN A 212 -23.57 23.36 8.98
C ASN A 212 -23.92 24.02 10.31
N LEU A 213 -24.48 25.23 10.27
CA LEU A 213 -25.07 25.89 11.43
C LEU A 213 -26.59 25.86 11.28
N ILE A 214 -27.29 25.15 12.16
CA ILE A 214 -28.76 25.07 12.14
C ILE A 214 -29.26 25.70 13.43
N SER A 215 -30.01 26.79 13.33
CA SER A 215 -30.58 27.49 14.50
C SER A 215 -29.55 27.81 15.59
N GLN A 216 -28.36 28.27 15.19
CA GLN A 216 -27.20 28.59 16.05
C GLN A 216 -26.48 27.38 16.68
N GLU A 217 -26.92 26.15 16.43
CA GLU A 217 -26.22 24.94 16.85
C GLU A 217 -25.31 24.43 15.74
N SER A 218 -24.06 24.09 16.09
CA SER A 218 -23.12 23.47 15.15
C SER A 218 -23.55 22.03 14.89
N VAL A 219 -23.78 21.70 13.62
CA VAL A 219 -24.13 20.35 13.15
C VAL A 219 -23.02 19.87 12.22
N VAL A 220 -22.50 18.69 12.49
CA VAL A 220 -21.51 18.03 11.63
C VAL A 220 -22.16 16.79 11.03
N GLU A 221 -22.19 16.73 9.71
CA GLU A 221 -22.54 15.53 8.96
C GLU A 221 -21.27 14.73 8.66
N VAL A 222 -21.31 13.43 8.94
CA VAL A 222 -20.24 12.47 8.68
C VAL A 222 -20.58 11.68 7.41
N GLN A 223 -19.67 11.69 6.44
CA GLN A 223 -19.84 11.08 5.14
C GLN A 223 -18.76 10.02 4.93
N PRO A 224 -19.01 8.76 5.33
CA PRO A 224 -18.03 7.69 5.15
C PRO A 224 -17.83 7.39 3.67
N SER A 225 -16.58 7.35 3.25
CA SER A 225 -16.14 6.98 1.91
C SER A 225 -14.94 6.04 2.01
N PHE A 226 -14.45 5.58 0.88
CA PHE A 226 -13.23 4.79 0.76
C PHE A 226 -12.63 4.97 -0.64
N GLU A 227 -11.43 4.46 -0.84
CA GLU A 227 -10.74 4.51 -2.14
C GLU A 227 -11.58 3.78 -3.21
N GLU A 228 -11.78 4.43 -4.37
CA GLU A 228 -12.62 3.93 -5.47
C GLU A 228 -14.11 3.74 -5.14
N ALA A 229 -14.61 4.31 -4.04
CA ALA A 229 -16.03 4.27 -3.73
C ALA A 229 -16.89 4.79 -4.91
N PRO A 230 -17.92 4.04 -5.35
CA PRO A 230 -18.83 4.52 -6.39
C PRO A 230 -19.50 5.84 -5.99
N SER A 231 -19.84 6.70 -6.96
CA SER A 231 -20.39 8.04 -6.69
C SER A 231 -21.73 8.01 -5.92
N ASN A 232 -22.50 6.94 -6.07
CA ASN A 232 -23.76 6.65 -5.37
C ASN A 232 -23.58 5.79 -4.11
N TRP A 233 -22.35 5.61 -3.61
CA TRP A 233 -22.04 4.87 -2.38
C TRP A 233 -22.88 5.34 -1.20
N LEU A 234 -22.82 6.64 -0.86
CA LEU A 234 -23.53 7.18 0.30
C LEU A 234 -25.04 7.01 0.19
N GLN A 235 -25.61 7.24 -1.00
CA GLN A 235 -27.04 7.04 -1.24
C GLN A 235 -27.43 5.57 -1.03
N THR A 236 -26.62 4.64 -1.53
CA THR A 236 -26.87 3.20 -1.35
C THR A 236 -26.72 2.80 0.11
N PHE A 237 -25.66 3.27 0.78
CA PHE A 237 -25.42 3.05 2.20
C PHE A 237 -26.61 3.50 3.06
N ASP A 238 -27.16 4.67 2.76
CA ASP A 238 -28.28 5.26 3.50
C ASP A 238 -29.61 4.54 3.30
N HIS A 239 -29.80 3.90 2.14
CA HIS A 239 -31.04 3.19 1.82
C HIS A 239 -31.33 2.02 2.78
N TYR A 240 -30.29 1.40 3.34
CA TYR A 240 -30.43 0.28 4.28
C TYR A 240 -30.53 0.77 5.73
N ASN A 241 -31.30 0.10 6.59
CA ASN A 241 -31.33 0.45 8.02
C ASN A 241 -30.12 -0.05 8.80
N GLN A 242 -29.45 -1.09 8.31
CA GLN A 242 -28.28 -1.72 8.91
C GLN A 242 -27.15 -1.83 7.88
N VAL A 243 -25.91 -1.91 8.35
CA VAL A 243 -24.76 -2.12 7.48
C VAL A 243 -24.80 -3.54 6.92
N GLN A 244 -24.66 -3.67 5.60
CA GLN A 244 -24.67 -4.95 4.91
C GLN A 244 -23.25 -5.54 4.86
N ASP A 245 -23.14 -6.87 4.80
CA ASP A 245 -21.85 -7.52 4.53
C ASP A 245 -21.39 -7.31 3.09
N GLN A 246 -22.33 -7.06 2.18
CA GLN A 246 -22.06 -6.75 0.79
C GLN A 246 -23.11 -5.78 0.23
N TYR A 247 -22.64 -4.79 -0.52
CA TYR A 247 -23.49 -3.90 -1.31
C TYR A 247 -23.30 -4.20 -2.80
N SER A 248 -24.37 -4.11 -3.58
CA SER A 248 -24.30 -4.11 -5.05
C SER A 248 -24.73 -2.74 -5.55
N ILE A 249 -23.84 -2.05 -6.25
CA ILE A 249 -23.98 -0.64 -6.60
C ILE A 249 -23.86 -0.49 -8.12
N SER A 250 -24.90 0.04 -8.75
CA SER A 250 -24.88 0.29 -10.19
C SER A 250 -23.87 1.39 -10.54
N LEU A 251 -23.08 1.14 -11.58
CA LEU A 251 -22.07 2.05 -12.11
C LEU A 251 -22.64 2.85 -13.30
N PRO A 252 -22.09 4.05 -13.61
CA PRO A 252 -22.58 4.90 -14.69
C PRO A 252 -22.54 4.25 -16.09
N ASP A 253 -21.66 3.28 -16.30
CA ASP A 253 -21.49 2.54 -17.55
C ASP A 253 -22.44 1.32 -17.69
N GLY A 254 -23.34 1.14 -16.73
CA GLY A 254 -24.25 -0.01 -16.67
C GLY A 254 -23.65 -1.24 -15.98
N GLY A 255 -22.41 -1.17 -15.49
CA GLY A 255 -21.81 -2.20 -14.66
C GLY A 255 -22.34 -2.23 -13.22
N VAL A 256 -21.85 -3.18 -12.43
CA VAL A 256 -22.15 -3.28 -11.00
C VAL A 256 -20.85 -3.42 -10.21
N ALA A 257 -20.70 -2.61 -9.17
CA ALA A 257 -19.66 -2.76 -8.16
C ALA A 257 -20.21 -3.53 -6.96
N HIS A 258 -19.51 -4.60 -6.58
CA HIS A 258 -19.77 -5.31 -5.33
C HIS A 258 -18.82 -4.79 -4.24
N VAL A 259 -19.37 -4.14 -3.21
CA VAL A 259 -18.57 -3.66 -2.07
C VAL A 259 -18.73 -4.66 -0.94
N VAL A 260 -17.69 -5.44 -0.64
CA VAL A 260 -17.63 -6.42 0.45
C VAL A 260 -17.09 -5.73 1.69
N ILE A 261 -17.82 -5.80 2.81
CA ILE A 261 -17.48 -5.10 4.04
C ILE A 261 -16.87 -6.08 5.04
N ASP A 262 -15.63 -5.79 5.46
CA ASP A 262 -14.96 -6.53 6.54
C ASP A 262 -15.58 -6.20 7.92
N PRO A 263 -15.58 -7.13 8.90
CA PRO A 263 -16.15 -6.89 10.23
C PRO A 263 -15.70 -5.58 10.90
N GLN A 264 -14.44 -5.19 10.81
CA GLN A 264 -13.94 -3.96 11.47
C GLN A 264 -14.57 -2.70 10.83
N VAL A 265 -14.61 -2.66 9.50
CA VAL A 265 -15.26 -1.59 8.74
C VAL A 265 -16.76 -1.58 9.00
N LYS A 266 -17.38 -2.76 9.10
CA LYS A 266 -18.81 -2.90 9.42
C LYS A 266 -19.14 -2.28 10.77
N ASN A 267 -18.32 -2.50 11.79
CA ASN A 267 -18.53 -1.97 13.14
C ASN A 267 -18.52 -0.44 13.13
N VAL A 268 -17.51 0.17 12.50
CA VAL A 268 -17.40 1.64 12.39
C VAL A 268 -18.55 2.23 11.58
N LEU A 269 -18.88 1.66 10.42
CA LEU A 269 -20.03 2.09 9.63
C LEU A 269 -21.35 1.96 10.42
N SER A 270 -21.45 0.96 11.31
CA SER A 270 -22.64 0.75 12.15
C SER A 270 -22.77 1.84 13.21
N GLU A 271 -21.67 2.28 13.84
CA GLU A 271 -21.70 3.44 14.74
C GLU A 271 -22.12 4.73 14.02
N ILE A 272 -21.63 4.95 12.79
CA ILE A 272 -22.07 6.07 11.96
C ILE A 272 -23.57 5.99 11.65
N LYS A 273 -24.11 4.80 11.39
CA LYS A 273 -25.54 4.61 11.13
C LYS A 273 -26.44 4.89 12.33
N LYS A 274 -25.93 4.78 13.57
CA LYS A 274 -26.68 5.16 14.77
C LYS A 274 -26.90 6.66 14.88
N MET A 275 -26.11 7.48 14.17
CA MET A 275 -26.29 8.93 14.12
C MET A 275 -27.44 9.26 13.14
N PRO A 276 -28.52 9.94 13.58
CA PRO A 276 -29.60 10.32 12.70
C PRO A 276 -29.10 11.17 11.52
N ASN A 277 -29.37 10.73 10.28
CA ASN A 277 -28.84 11.36 9.06
C ASN A 277 -27.31 11.51 9.05
N ARG A 278 -26.60 10.64 9.79
CA ARG A 278 -25.14 10.73 10.04
C ARG A 278 -24.70 12.07 10.64
N ARG A 279 -25.57 12.69 11.44
CA ARG A 279 -25.32 14.01 12.03
C ARG A 279 -25.13 13.93 13.53
N VAL A 280 -24.16 14.70 13.99
CA VAL A 280 -23.96 15.05 15.40
C VAL A 280 -24.12 16.56 15.57
N SER A 281 -24.67 17.00 16.70
CA SER A 281 -24.91 18.42 16.97
C SER A 281 -24.40 18.83 18.35
N GLY A 282 -24.19 20.13 18.54
CA GLY A 282 -23.91 20.73 19.85
C GLY A 282 -22.65 20.15 20.50
N GLU A 283 -22.74 19.81 21.78
CA GLU A 283 -21.64 19.22 22.54
C GLU A 283 -21.16 17.89 21.94
N ARG A 284 -22.06 17.05 21.43
CA ARG A 284 -21.70 15.77 20.79
C ARG A 284 -20.86 15.99 19.54
N ALA A 285 -21.15 17.04 18.76
CA ALA A 285 -20.33 17.39 17.60
C ALA A 285 -18.92 17.83 18.02
N GLN A 286 -18.80 18.61 19.09
CA GLN A 286 -17.49 19.05 19.61
C GLN A 286 -16.66 17.85 20.10
N ILE A 287 -17.28 16.94 20.85
CA ILE A 287 -16.62 15.71 21.33
C ILE A 287 -16.16 14.85 20.14
N PHE A 288 -17.03 14.63 19.14
CA PHE A 288 -16.69 13.85 17.95
C PHE A 288 -15.51 14.44 17.17
N LEU A 289 -15.47 15.76 16.99
CA LEU A 289 -14.39 16.46 16.28
C LEU A 289 -13.05 16.43 17.05
N HIS A 290 -13.11 16.29 18.38
CA HIS A 290 -11.93 16.19 19.22
C HIS A 290 -11.40 14.75 19.31
N ASN A 291 -12.29 13.76 19.48
CA ASN A 291 -11.91 12.36 19.53
C ASN A 291 -13.00 11.48 18.86
N PRO A 292 -12.91 11.27 17.54
CA PRO A 292 -13.90 10.45 16.82
C PRO A 292 -13.79 8.97 17.21
N PHE A 293 -12.59 8.50 17.56
CA PHE A 293 -12.32 7.09 17.86
C PHE A 293 -13.05 6.63 19.12
N ALA A 294 -13.13 7.48 20.15
CA ALA A 294 -13.90 7.18 21.36
C ALA A 294 -15.40 6.97 21.09
N GLN A 295 -15.94 7.57 20.03
CA GLN A 295 -17.34 7.43 19.66
C GLN A 295 -17.58 6.31 18.63
N LEU A 296 -16.59 6.02 17.79
CA LEU A 296 -16.68 5.01 16.73
C LEU A 296 -16.20 3.62 17.16
N GLY A 297 -15.61 3.50 18.35
CA GLY A 297 -15.14 2.24 18.93
C GLY A 297 -13.72 1.86 18.52
N ASP A 298 -13.20 0.78 19.13
CA ASP A 298 -11.79 0.39 19.02
C ASP A 298 -11.35 0.10 17.58
N ASP A 299 -12.23 -0.48 16.77
CA ASP A 299 -11.96 -0.78 15.35
C ASP A 299 -11.70 0.49 14.52
N ALA A 300 -12.17 1.65 14.96
CA ALA A 300 -11.94 2.92 14.26
C ALA A 300 -10.46 3.26 14.10
N THR A 301 -9.62 2.87 15.06
CA THR A 301 -8.16 3.07 14.98
C THR A 301 -7.51 2.24 13.88
N GLN A 302 -8.13 1.12 13.49
CA GLN A 302 -7.64 0.22 12.46
C GLN A 302 -8.13 0.63 11.07
N VAL A 303 -9.31 1.24 10.97
CA VAL A 303 -9.93 1.56 9.67
C VAL A 303 -9.86 3.04 9.29
N ILE A 304 -9.64 3.96 10.22
CA ILE A 304 -9.52 5.40 9.94
C ILE A 304 -8.13 5.86 10.38
N SER A 305 -7.38 6.52 9.49
CA SER A 305 -6.12 7.15 9.88
C SER A 305 -6.36 8.48 10.62
N PRO A 306 -5.64 8.75 11.72
CA PRO A 306 -5.69 10.05 12.41
C PRO A 306 -5.40 11.22 11.45
N GLU A 307 -4.41 11.07 10.58
CA GLU A 307 -4.01 12.08 9.60
C GLU A 307 -5.12 12.31 8.56
N GLY A 308 -5.79 11.24 8.14
CA GLY A 308 -6.92 11.31 7.21
C GLY A 308 -8.12 12.03 7.81
N PHE A 309 -8.40 11.82 9.10
CA PHE A 309 -9.47 12.53 9.80
C PHE A 309 -9.16 14.02 9.98
N GLU A 310 -7.94 14.36 10.40
CA GLU A 310 -7.52 15.77 10.51
C GLU A 310 -7.54 16.48 9.16
N LYS A 311 -7.15 15.80 8.08
CA LYS A 311 -7.32 16.32 6.72
C LYS A 311 -8.80 16.60 6.39
N SER A 312 -9.71 15.68 6.72
CA SER A 312 -11.14 15.93 6.51
C SER A 312 -11.71 17.09 7.35
N LYS A 313 -11.16 17.37 8.53
CA LYS A 313 -11.51 18.58 9.29
C LYS A 313 -11.05 19.84 8.55
N GLN A 314 -9.81 19.84 8.04
CA GLN A 314 -9.27 20.96 7.26
C GLN A 314 -10.09 21.20 5.98
N ASP A 315 -10.40 20.15 5.22
CA ASP A 315 -11.19 20.21 3.99
C ASP A 315 -12.62 20.72 4.25
N ALA A 316 -13.14 20.49 5.46
CA ALA A 316 -14.44 20.97 5.91
C ALA A 316 -14.40 22.35 6.58
N GLU A 317 -13.25 23.05 6.54
CA GLU A 317 -12.98 24.34 7.20
C GLU A 317 -13.27 24.32 8.72
N ILE A 318 -13.03 23.17 9.35
CA ILE A 318 -13.17 22.96 10.79
C ILE A 318 -11.79 23.10 11.45
N TYR A 319 -11.47 24.31 11.89
CA TYR A 319 -10.20 24.58 12.57
C TYR A 319 -10.29 24.33 14.07
N SER A 320 -9.34 23.56 14.60
CA SER A 320 -9.08 23.46 16.03
C SER A 320 -8.38 24.75 16.48
N TYR A 321 -9.05 25.63 17.24
CA TYR A 321 -8.33 26.72 17.90
C TYR A 321 -7.55 26.13 19.08
N SER A 322 -6.25 25.92 18.91
CA SER A 322 -5.36 25.78 20.06
C SER A 322 -5.23 27.17 20.68
N LEU A 323 -5.89 27.40 21.81
CA LEU A 323 -5.54 28.51 22.68
C LEU A 323 -4.09 28.29 23.11
N GLN A 324 -3.18 29.07 22.53
CA GLN A 324 -1.85 29.25 23.11
C GLN A 324 -2.10 29.90 24.49
N ILE A 325 -1.93 29.12 25.54
CA ILE A 325 -1.89 29.60 26.93
C ILE A 325 -0.49 30.10 27.23
#